data_AF-A0A7C1DYX4-F1
#
_entry.id   AF-A0A7C1DYX4-F1
#
_cell.length_a   1.000
_cell.length_b   1.000
_cell.length_c   1.000
_cell.angle_alpha   90.00
_cell.angle_beta   90.00
_cell.angle_gamma   90.00
#
_symmetry.space_group_name_H-M   'P 1'
#
loop_
_entity.id
_entity.type
_entity.pdbx_description
1 polymer ?
#
loop_
_entity_poly.entity_id
_entity_poly.type
_entity_poly.pdbx_seq_one_letter_code
_entity_poly.pdbx_strand_id
1 'polypeptide(L)' 'MKIIPFLLMLSVLGVDAQQSQTENNEAIARSFVESWIMENYLDLPRLFAENCIYLEMPSGRSFTSKEAIKNYASATL' A
#
# COMPACT_ATOMS: atom_id res chain seq x y z
N MET A 1 -37.77 2.59 -23.94
CA MET A 1 -36.35 2.33 -23.66
C MET A 1 -35.89 3.26 -22.54
N LYS A 2 -35.88 2.80 -21.28
CA LYS A 2 -35.49 3.56 -20.08
C LYS A 2 -34.24 2.89 -19.46
N ILE A 3 -33.09 2.98 -20.14
CA ILE A 3 -31.83 2.32 -19.70
C ILE A 3 -30.76 3.37 -19.33
N ILE A 4 -30.91 4.58 -19.85
CA ILE A 4 -29.95 5.69 -19.77
C ILE A 4 -29.61 6.13 -18.32
N PRO A 5 -30.56 6.28 -17.37
CA PRO A 5 -30.21 6.80 -16.04
C PRO A 5 -29.43 5.80 -15.19
N PHE A 6 -29.63 4.49 -15.40
CA PHE A 6 -28.95 3.45 -14.61
C PHE A 6 -27.47 3.32 -14.99
N LEU A 7 -27.16 3.44 -16.29
CA LEU A 7 -25.78 3.40 -16.79
C LEU A 7 -24.95 4.59 -16.31
N LEU A 8 -25.54 5.79 -16.30
CA LEU A 8 -24.88 7.01 -15.81
C LEU A 8 -24.56 6.94 -14.31
N MET A 9 -25.47 6.38 -13.51
CA MET A 9 -25.27 6.23 -12.07
C MET A 9 -24.15 5.22 -11.76
N LEU A 10 -24.08 4.12 -12.50
CA LEU A 10 -22.98 3.13 -12.38
C LEU A 10 -21.62 3.74 -12.74
N SER A 11 -21.55 4.61 -13.76
CA SER A 11 -20.30 5.28 -14.11
C SER A 11 -19.81 6.27 -13.06
N VAL A 12 -20.71 7.02 -12.42
CA VAL A 12 -20.32 7.96 -11.34
C VAL A 12 -19.76 7.21 -10.14
N LEU A 13 -20.46 6.15 -9.69
CA LEU A 13 -20.00 5.31 -8.58
C LEU A 13 -18.65 4.63 -8.86
N GLY A 14 -18.39 4.24 -10.11
CA GLY A 14 -17.12 3.65 -10.52
C GLY A 14 -15.96 4.63 -10.47
N VAL A 15 -16.18 5.89 -10.88
CA VAL A 15 -15.16 6.95 -10.83
C VAL A 15 -14.83 7.31 -9.38
N ASP A 16 -15.85 7.44 -8.52
CA ASP A 16 -15.64 7.76 -7.10
C ASP A 16 -14.86 6.64 -6.38
N ALA A 17 -15.19 5.37 -6.67
CA ALA A 17 -14.48 4.23 -6.10
C ALA A 17 -13.00 4.17 -6.54
N GLN A 18 -12.73 4.41 -7.83
CA GLN A 18 -11.36 4.44 -8.35
C GLN A 18 -10.54 5.62 -7.79
N GLN A 19 -11.16 6.79 -7.67
CA GLN A 19 -10.54 7.98 -7.09
C GLN A 19 -10.17 7.71 -5.62
N SER A 20 -11.13 7.21 -4.83
CA SER A 20 -10.89 6.87 -3.42
C SER A 20 -9.79 5.81 -3.26
N GLN A 21 -9.75 4.80 -4.14
CA GLN A 21 -8.67 3.81 -4.13
C GLN A 21 -7.32 4.42 -4.45
N THR A 22 -7.26 5.37 -5.39
CA THR A 22 -6.03 6.07 -5.77
C THR A 22 -5.49 6.89 -4.59
N GLU A 23 -6.35 7.67 -3.93
CA GLU A 23 -5.99 8.46 -2.75
C GLU A 23 -5.51 7.58 -1.60
N ASN A 24 -6.15 6.43 -1.36
CA ASN A 24 -5.71 5.46 -0.35
C ASN A 24 -4.33 4.87 -0.67
N ASN A 25 -4.08 4.51 -1.94
CA ASN A 25 -2.78 3.99 -2.36
C ASN A 25 -1.67 5.03 -2.19
N GLU A 26 -1.93 6.29 -2.54
CA GLU A 26 -1.00 7.39 -2.35
C GLU A 26 -0.70 7.65 -0.87
N ALA A 27 -1.72 7.56 0.00
CA ALA A 27 -1.53 7.68 1.44
C ALA A 27 -0.63 6.57 2.00
N ILE A 28 -0.84 5.31 1.61
CA ILE A 28 0.01 4.18 2.02
C ILE A 28 1.46 4.38 1.56
N ALA A 29 1.66 4.78 0.29
CA ALA A 29 3.00 5.04 -0.24
C ALA A 29 3.71 6.17 0.51
N ARG A 30 2.99 7.24 0.85
CA ARG A 30 3.52 8.36 1.64
C ARG A 30 3.92 7.92 3.04
N SER A 31 3.04 7.22 3.75
CA SER A 31 3.34 6.70 5.09
C SER A 31 4.54 5.75 5.08
N PHE A 32 4.68 4.93 4.03
CA PHE A 32 5.85 4.05 3.89
C PHE A 32 7.15 4.85 3.79
N VAL A 33 7.19 5.86 2.91
CA VAL A 33 8.38 6.71 2.75
C VAL A 33 8.69 7.49 4.02
N GLU A 34 7.67 8.03 4.70
CA GLU A 34 7.84 8.75 5.96
C GLU A 34 8.39 7.85 7.06
N SER A 35 7.83 6.65 7.26
CA SER A 35 8.35 5.67 8.21
C SER A 35 9.79 5.27 7.90
N TRP A 36 10.16 5.22 6.61
CA TRP A 36 11.50 4.87 6.17
C TRP A 36 12.52 5.98 6.44
N ILE A 37 12.16 7.24 6.14
CA ILE A 37 13.02 8.43 6.32
C ILE A 37 13.19 8.78 7.80
N MET A 38 12.12 8.67 8.59
CA MET A 38 12.11 9.06 10.01
C MET A 38 12.69 7.97 10.93
N GLU A 39 13.30 6.93 10.37
CA GLU A 39 13.80 5.76 11.10
C GLU A 39 12.75 5.07 12.00
N ASN A 40 11.45 5.27 11.70
CA ASN A 40 10.36 4.69 12.47
C ASN A 40 10.03 3.28 11.97
N TYR A 41 11.05 2.43 11.98
CA TYR A 41 11.02 1.07 11.43
C TYR A 41 10.09 0.12 12.19
N LEU A 42 9.69 0.49 13.42
CA LEU A 42 8.75 -0.28 14.22
C LEU A 42 7.31 -0.17 13.71
N ASP A 43 6.97 0.90 13.00
CA ASP A 43 5.62 1.10 12.44
C ASP A 43 5.46 0.56 11.02
N LEU A 44 6.56 0.32 10.30
CA LEU A 44 6.58 -0.24 8.96
C LEU A 44 5.74 -1.53 8.79
N PRO A 45 5.78 -2.52 9.70
CA PRO A 45 4.97 -3.74 9.60
C PRO A 45 3.46 -3.50 9.51
N ARG A 46 2.96 -2.37 10.03
CA ARG A 46 1.53 -2.01 9.99
C ARG A 46 1.07 -1.60 8.59
N LEU A 47 1.98 -1.17 7.74
CA LEU A 47 1.70 -0.74 6.36
C LEU A 47 1.58 -1.93 5.39
N PHE A 48 1.94 -3.14 5.84
CA PHE A 48 1.92 -4.33 5.01
C PHE A 48 0.65 -5.17 5.24
N ALA A 49 0.21 -5.85 4.18
CA ALA A 49 -0.77 -6.93 4.28
C ALA A 49 -0.14 -8.18 4.93
N GLU A 50 -0.97 -9.13 5.38
CA GLU A 50 -0.46 -10.38 5.96
C GLU A 50 0.36 -11.22 4.96
N ASN A 51 -0.06 -11.23 3.70
CA ASN A 51 0.61 -11.93 2.61
C ASN A 51 1.60 -11.03 1.85
N CYS A 52 2.24 -10.09 2.54
CA CYS A 52 3.16 -9.13 1.92
C CYS A 52 4.43 -9.78 1.37
N ILE A 53 5.06 -9.08 0.42
CA ILE A 53 6.40 -9.36 -0.08
C ILE A 53 7.16 -8.04 -0.12
N TYR A 54 8.33 -8.00 0.52
CA TYR A 54 9.30 -6.92 0.37
C TYR A 54 10.51 -7.46 -0.39
N LEU A 55 10.90 -6.79 -1.48
CA LEU A 55 12.04 -7.13 -2.31
C LEU A 55 13.08 -6.00 -2.26
N GLU A 56 14.26 -6.30 -1.76
CA GLU A 56 15.40 -5.39 -1.80
C GLU A 56 16.09 -5.50 -3.17
N MET A 57 15.88 -4.51 -4.04
CA MET A 57 16.39 -4.54 -5.42
C MET A 57 17.92 -4.68 -5.55
N PRO A 58 18.76 -4.03 -4.72
CA PRO A 58 20.20 -4.20 -4.81
C PRO A 58 20.71 -5.63 -4.55
N SER A 59 20.09 -6.36 -3.63
CA SER A 59 20.55 -7.67 -3.18
C SER A 59 19.74 -8.84 -3.72
N GLY A 60 18.53 -8.57 -4.23
CA GLY A 60 17.55 -9.59 -4.59
C GLY A 60 16.93 -10.32 -3.39
N ARG A 61 17.19 -9.87 -2.15
CA ARG A 61 16.61 -10.49 -0.95
C ARG A 61 15.10 -10.21 -0.89
N SER A 62 14.33 -11.24 -0.62
CA SER A 62 12.88 -11.15 -0.44
C SER A 62 12.46 -11.56 0.97
N PHE A 63 11.49 -10.83 1.53
CA PHE A 63 10.93 -11.09 2.86
C PHE A 63 9.41 -11.19 2.72
N THR A 64 8.82 -12.28 3.19
CA THR A 64 7.42 -12.64 2.92
C THR A 64 6.53 -12.62 4.17
N SER A 65 6.98 -11.98 5.25
CA SER A 65 6.19 -11.78 6.47
C SER A 65 6.50 -10.44 7.11
N LYS A 66 5.53 -9.92 7.86
CA LYS A 66 5.67 -8.67 8.61
C LYS A 66 6.82 -8.73 9.61
N GLU A 67 6.99 -9.85 10.29
CA GLU A 67 8.09 -10.08 11.24
C GLU A 67 9.44 -10.08 10.54
N ALA A 68 9.54 -10.71 9.37
CA ALA A 68 10.79 -10.76 8.60
C ALA A 68 11.20 -9.36 8.12
N ILE A 69 10.23 -8.56 7.66
CA ILE A 69 10.45 -7.16 7.26
C ILE A 69 10.84 -6.32 8.48
N LYS A 70 10.16 -6.47 9.62
CA LYS A 70 10.51 -5.77 10.87
C LYS A 70 11.94 -6.05 11.29
N ASN A 71 12.31 -7.33 11.37
CA ASN A 71 13.64 -7.76 11.80
C ASN A 71 14.72 -7.28 10.83
N TYR A 72 14.45 -7.30 9.53
CA TYR A 72 15.35 -6.76 8.52
C TYR A 72 15.54 -5.26 8.68
N ALA A 73 14.45 -4.51 8.80
CA ALA A 73 14.48 -3.06 8.96
C ALA A 73 15.25 -2.67 10.23
N SER A 74 14.94 -3.26 11.38
CA SER A 74 15.65 -2.99 12.65
C SER A 74 17.14 -3.40 12.66
N ALA A 75 17.57 -4.28 11.76
CA ALA A 75 18.96 -4.75 11.72
C ALA A 75 19.82 -4.02 10.66
N THR A 76 19.19 -3.35 9.70
CA THR A 76 19.85 -2.83 8.50
C THR A 76 19.67 -1.33 8.30
N LEU A 77 18.60 -0.77 8.84
CA LEU A 77 18.19 0.62 8.68
C LEU A 77 18.15 1.28 10.06
#